data_AF-A0A511XDU0-F1
#
_entry.id   AF-A0A511XDU0-F1
#
_cell.length_a   1.000
_cell.length_b   1.000
_cell.length_c   1.000
_cell.angle_alpha   90.00
_cell.angle_beta   90.00
_cell.angle_gamma   90.00
#
_symmetry.space_group_name_H-M   'P 1'
#
loop_
_entity.id
_entity.type
_entity.pdbx_description
1 polymer ?
#
loop_
_entity_poly.entity_id
_entity_poly.type
_entity_poly.pdbx_seq_one_letter_code
_entity_poly.pdbx_strand_id
1 'polypeptide(L)'
;MQNGHNEFATPRVVSPILAGLPPAVQATAEAMRRQAIWMRQSERMASQRHDEKTAKMFRDHAEDAEAHLEVYLLPFVITRDIAVADLPANVVRFPRAQP
;
A
#
# COMPACT_ATOMS: atom_id res chain seq x y z
N MET A 1 13.14 -35.88 9.17
CA MET A 1 11.85 -35.53 8.55
C MET A 1 11.98 -34.10 8.07
N GLN A 2 11.92 -33.88 6.76
CA GLN A 2 12.29 -32.62 6.11
C GLN A 2 11.16 -31.58 6.21
N ASN A 3 11.57 -30.35 6.50
CA ASN A 3 10.76 -29.14 6.51
C ASN A 3 10.10 -28.92 5.15
N GLY A 4 8.79 -28.72 5.14
CA GLY A 4 8.01 -28.41 3.95
C GLY A 4 6.96 -27.34 4.24
N HIS A 5 7.34 -26.26 4.92
CA HIS A 5 6.53 -25.04 4.95
C HIS A 5 6.67 -24.36 3.58
N ASN A 6 5.97 -24.90 2.58
CA ASN A 6 5.69 -24.15 1.36
C ASN A 6 4.54 -23.20 1.69
N GLU A 7 4.92 -22.12 2.35
CA GLU A 7 4.10 -20.92 2.47
C GLU A 7 3.74 -20.53 1.04
N PHE A 8 2.45 -20.56 0.70
CA PHE A 8 1.95 -20.02 -0.54
C PHE A 8 2.27 -18.52 -0.53
N ALA A 9 3.49 -18.19 -0.96
CA ALA A 9 3.95 -16.83 -1.21
C ALA A 9 3.08 -16.33 -2.37
N THR A 10 1.92 -15.79 -2.01
CA THR A 10 1.06 -15.07 -2.93
C THR A 10 1.96 -14.04 -3.59
N PRO A 11 2.08 -14.01 -4.93
CA PRO A 11 2.96 -13.08 -5.60
C PRO A 11 2.62 -11.70 -5.06
N ARG A 12 3.60 -11.06 -4.40
CA ARG A 12 3.41 -9.78 -3.76
C ARG A 12 2.91 -8.85 -4.86
N VAL A 13 1.65 -8.46 -4.80
CA VAL A 13 1.07 -7.55 -5.79
C VAL A 13 1.71 -6.20 -5.54
N VAL A 14 2.87 -5.99 -6.17
CA VAL A 14 3.64 -4.75 -6.04
C VAL A 14 2.79 -3.66 -6.64
N SER A 15 2.24 -2.80 -5.79
CA SER A 15 1.47 -1.66 -6.24
C SER A 15 2.42 -0.76 -7.04
N PRO A 16 2.18 -0.50 -8.34
CA PRO A 16 3.12 0.26 -9.18
C PRO A 16 3.47 1.63 -8.60
N ILE A 17 2.51 2.23 -7.88
CA ILE A 17 2.66 3.52 -7.21
C ILE A 17 3.69 3.50 -6.06
N LEU A 18 3.92 2.33 -5.44
CA LEU A 18 4.87 2.12 -4.35
C LEU A 18 6.28 1.73 -4.85
N ALA A 19 6.42 1.46 -6.15
CA ALA A 19 7.70 1.07 -6.73
C ALA A 19 8.75 2.16 -6.53
N GLY A 20 9.93 1.77 -6.05
CA GLY A 20 11.04 2.69 -5.77
C GLY A 20 11.00 3.37 -4.41
N LEU A 21 9.99 3.12 -3.58
CA LEU A 21 10.01 3.53 -2.16
C LEU A 21 10.84 2.55 -1.32
N PRO A 22 11.30 2.93 -0.11
CA PRO A 22 11.98 2.00 0.80
C PRO A 22 11.09 0.78 1.12
N PRO A 23 11.65 -0.45 1.22
CA PRO A 23 10.84 -1.67 1.44
C PRO A 23 9.93 -1.62 2.67
N ALA A 24 10.36 -0.96 3.75
CA ALA A 24 9.55 -0.75 4.94
C ALA A 24 8.34 0.14 4.67
N VAL A 25 8.51 1.21 3.88
CA VAL A 25 7.42 2.11 3.47
C VAL A 25 6.43 1.38 2.57
N GLN A 26 6.92 0.55 1.64
CA GLN A 26 6.06 -0.29 0.80
C GLN A 26 5.23 -1.26 1.65
N ALA A 27 5.84 -1.95 2.62
CA ALA A 27 5.15 -2.90 3.49
C ALA A 27 4.05 -2.23 4.35
N THR A 28 4.35 -1.07 4.95
CA THR A 28 3.39 -0.30 5.73
C THR A 28 2.24 0.19 4.85
N ALA A 29 2.53 0.77 3.69
CA ALA A 29 1.52 1.24 2.76
C ALA A 29 0.62 0.10 2.23
N GLU A 30 1.19 -1.07 1.96
CA GLU A 30 0.43 -2.28 1.59
C GLU A 30 -0.49 -2.75 2.71
N ALA A 31 -0.04 -2.70 3.95
CA ALA A 31 -0.85 -3.08 5.11
C ALA A 31 -2.05 -2.13 5.29
N MET A 32 -1.80 -0.81 5.23
CA MET A 32 -2.85 0.21 5.32
C MET A 32 -3.85 0.10 4.17
N ARG A 33 -3.37 -0.14 2.94
CA ARG A 33 -4.23 -0.39 1.78
C ARG A 33 -5.11 -1.62 1.97
N ARG A 34 -4.55 -2.73 2.47
CA ARG A 34 -5.33 -3.95 2.77
C ARG A 34 -6.42 -3.69 3.80
N GLN A 35 -6.12 -2.92 4.84
CA GLN A 35 -7.09 -2.50 5.85
C GLN A 35 -8.22 -1.67 5.24
N ALA A 36 -7.93 -0.66 4.42
CA ALA A 36 -8.94 0.14 3.74
C ALA A 36 -9.85 -0.71 2.83
N ILE A 37 -9.27 -1.63 2.04
CA ILE A 37 -10.03 -2.57 1.20
C ILE A 37 -10.97 -3.43 2.06
N TRP A 38 -10.48 -3.94 3.18
CA TRP A 38 -11.28 -4.75 4.10
C TRP A 38 -12.43 -3.95 4.72
N MET A 39 -12.21 -2.67 5.06
CA MET A 39 -13.27 -1.78 5.56
C MET A 39 -14.35 -1.54 4.49
N ARG A 40 -13.97 -1.27 3.23
CA ARG A 40 -14.92 -1.14 2.11
C ARG A 40 -15.69 -2.43 1.84
N GLN A 41 -15.07 -3.60 2.01
CA GLN A 41 -15.77 -4.88 1.92
C GLN A 41 -16.79 -5.04 3.05
N SER A 42 -16.39 -4.70 4.28
CA SER A 42 -17.27 -4.75 5.46
C SER A 42 -18.45 -3.79 5.35
N GLU A 43 -18.24 -2.57 4.83
CA GLU A 43 -19.30 -1.61 4.49
C GLU A 43 -20.33 -2.24 3.54
N ARG A 44 -19.88 -2.86 2.45
CA ARG A 44 -20.76 -3.53 1.48
C ARG A 44 -21.55 -4.66 2.13
N MET A 45 -20.92 -5.48 2.97
CA MET A 45 -21.59 -6.56 3.67
C MET A 45 -22.63 -6.07 4.68
N ALA A 46 -22.33 -5.01 5.44
CA ALA A 46 -23.28 -4.40 6.36
C ALA A 46 -24.48 -3.79 5.60
N SER A 47 -24.22 -3.14 4.47
CA SER A 47 -25.27 -2.58 3.61
C SER A 47 -26.20 -3.67 3.05
N GLN A 48 -25.64 -4.82 2.64
CA GLN A 48 -26.42 -5.99 2.19
C GLN A 48 -27.32 -6.59 3.28
N ARG A 49 -26.97 -6.39 4.55
CA ARG A 49 -27.76 -6.82 5.72
C ARG A 49 -28.74 -5.74 6.20
N HIS A 50 -28.86 -4.63 5.48
CA HIS A 50 -29.66 -3.46 5.88
C HIS A 50 -29.26 -2.86 7.24
N ASP A 51 -27.99 -3.03 7.66
CA ASP A 51 -27.44 -2.38 8.85
C ASP A 51 -26.72 -1.09 8.45
N GLU A 52 -27.51 -0.02 8.29
CA GLU A 52 -27.03 1.29 7.83
C GLU A 52 -26.04 1.93 8.80
N LYS A 53 -26.23 1.71 10.12
CA LYS A 53 -25.33 2.26 11.15
C LYS A 53 -23.94 1.66 11.02
N THR A 54 -23.86 0.33 10.92
CA THR A 54 -22.59 -0.37 10.78
C THR A 54 -21.94 -0.09 9.42
N ALA A 55 -22.74 0.00 8.34
CA ALA A 55 -22.24 0.38 7.03
C ALA A 55 -21.60 1.78 7.05
N LYS A 56 -22.27 2.77 7.65
CA LYS A 56 -21.72 4.13 7.81
C LYS A 56 -20.43 4.13 8.62
N MET A 57 -20.39 3.39 9.74
CA MET A 57 -19.18 3.27 10.55
C MET A 57 -17.98 2.74 9.72
N PHE A 58 -18.18 1.66 8.95
CA PHE A 58 -17.12 1.12 8.10
C PHE A 58 -16.72 2.07 6.96
N ARG A 59 -17.67 2.83 6.40
CA ARG A 59 -17.36 3.87 5.41
C ARG A 59 -16.46 4.95 6.01
N ASP A 60 -16.87 5.52 7.13
CA ASP A 60 -16.14 6.61 7.80
C ASP A 60 -14.70 6.14 8.14
N HIS A 61 -14.54 4.90 8.62
CA HIS A 61 -13.21 4.32 8.86
C HIS A 61 -12.40 4.03 7.59
N ALA A 62 -13.05 3.61 6.51
CA ALA A 62 -12.36 3.39 5.24
C ALA A 62 -11.80 4.70 4.68
N GLU A 63 -12.59 5.78 4.75
CA GLU A 63 -12.18 7.12 4.32
C GLU A 63 -11.01 7.66 5.16
N ASP A 64 -11.06 7.48 6.48
CA ASP A 64 -9.96 7.85 7.39
C ASP A 64 -8.67 7.07 7.07
N ALA A 65 -8.78 5.75 6.84
CA ALA A 65 -7.63 4.92 6.47
C ALA A 65 -7.02 5.31 5.11
N GLU A 66 -7.85 5.67 4.13
CA GLU A 66 -7.42 6.16 2.83
C GLU A 66 -6.70 7.52 2.94
N ALA A 67 -7.24 8.46 3.73
CA ALA A 67 -6.62 9.76 3.98
C ALA A 67 -5.29 9.62 4.74
N HIS A 68 -5.23 8.74 5.73
CA HIS A 68 -3.98 8.49 6.47
C HIS A 68 -2.90 7.88 5.56
N LEU A 69 -3.28 6.96 4.67
CA LEU A 69 -2.36 6.38 3.69
C LEU A 69 -1.81 7.46 2.75
N GLU A 70 -2.63 8.39 2.29
CA GLU A 70 -2.21 9.51 1.46
C GLU A 70 -1.18 10.39 2.19
N VAL A 71 -1.51 10.84 3.41
CA VAL A 71 -0.61 11.67 4.23
C VAL A 71 0.71 10.95 4.53
N TYR A 72 0.65 9.65 4.82
CA TYR A 72 1.83 8.83 5.07
C TYR A 72 2.76 8.74 3.85
N LEU A 73 2.19 8.58 2.65
CA LEU A 73 2.97 8.40 1.42
C LEU A 73 3.51 9.72 0.85
N LEU A 74 2.83 10.83 1.08
CA LEU A 74 3.13 12.13 0.47
C LEU A 74 4.61 12.54 0.59
N PRO A 75 5.27 12.48 1.77
CA PRO A 75 6.67 12.87 1.91
C PRO A 75 7.62 12.01 1.07
N PHE A 76 7.31 10.71 0.92
CA PHE A 76 8.17 9.78 0.20
C PHE A 76 8.03 9.92 -1.32
N VAL A 77 6.82 10.17 -1.80
CA VAL A 77 6.57 10.44 -3.23
C VAL A 77 7.24 11.75 -3.64
N ILE A 78 7.05 12.83 -2.86
CA ILE A 78 7.69 14.12 -3.13
C ILE A 78 9.22 13.99 -3.13
N THR A 79 9.79 13.33 -2.13
CA THR A 79 11.25 13.14 -2.05
C THR A 79 11.78 12.31 -3.22
N ARG A 80 11.06 11.26 -3.64
CA ARG A 80 11.42 10.47 -4.83
C ARG A 80 11.43 11.33 -6.09
N ASP A 81 10.39 12.13 -6.28
CA ASP A 81 10.23 12.91 -7.51
C ASP A 81 11.26 14.06 -7.58
N ILE A 82 11.57 14.70 -6.45
CA ILE A 82 12.68 15.66 -6.33
C ILE A 82 14.03 14.98 -6.61
N ALA A 83 14.30 13.83 -5.98
CA ALA A 83 15.55 13.10 -6.20
C ALA A 83 15.74 12.66 -7.66
N VAL A 84 14.67 12.34 -8.39
CA VAL A 84 14.75 12.03 -9.82
C VAL A 84 15.11 13.27 -10.66
N ALA A 85 14.57 14.43 -10.29
CA ALA A 85 14.79 15.69 -11.00
C ALA A 85 16.19 16.29 -10.75
N ASP A 86 16.72 16.12 -9.54
CA ASP A 86 17.92 16.82 -9.06
C ASP A 86 19.20 15.96 -9.11
N LEU A 87 19.14 14.78 -9.75
CA LEU A 87 20.32 13.91 -9.91
C LEU A 87 21.37 14.61 -10.79
N PRO A 88 22.58 14.90 -10.27
CA PRO A 88 23.69 15.43 -11.06
C PRO A 88 24.00 14.51 -12.24
N ALA A 89 24.37 15.08 -13.39
CA ALA A 89 24.66 14.34 -14.64
C ALA A 89 25.74 13.25 -14.49
N ASN A 90 26.54 13.33 -13.43
CA ASN A 90 27.63 12.42 -13.06
C ASN A 90 27.22 11.29 -12.09
N VAL A 91 25.94 11.19 -11.69
CA VAL A 91 25.48 10.04 -10.89
C VAL A 91 25.26 8.83 -11.79
N VAL A 92 26.12 7.82 -11.62
CA VAL A 92 26.00 6.51 -12.27
C VAL A 92 24.74 5.83 -11.75
N ARG A 93 23.72 5.71 -12.60
CA ARG A 93 22.54 4.88 -12.31
C ARG A 93 22.94 3.42 -12.47
N PHE A 94 23.11 2.71 -11.36
CA PHE A 94 23.26 1.27 -11.41
C PHE A 94 21.96 0.66 -11.93
N PRO A 95 21.99 -0.17 -12.99
CA PRO A 95 20.79 -0.81 -13.49
C PRO A 95 20.18 -1.64 -12.37
N ARG A 96 18.90 -1.40 -12.06
CA ARG A 96 18.14 -2.28 -11.18
C ARG A 96 18.23 -3.68 -11.78
N ALA A 97 18.78 -4.63 -11.02
CA ALA A 97 18.66 -6.04 -11.36
C ALA A 97 17.16 -6.33 -11.48
N GLN A 98 16.68 -6.54 -12.71
CA GLN A 98 15.33 -7.03 -12.94
C GLN A 98 15.29 -8.48 -12.41
N PRO A 99 14.24 -8.85 -11.65
CA PRO A 99 13.97 -10.26 -11.36
C PRO A 99 13.58 -11.02 -12.63
#